data_AF-A0A0D3V8I7-F1
#
_entry.id   AF-A0A0D3V8I7-F1
#
_cell.length_a   1.000
_cell.length_b   1.000
_cell.length_c   1.000
_cell.angle_alpha   90.00
_cell.angle_beta   90.00
_cell.angle_gamma   90.00
#
_symmetry.space_group_name_H-M   'P 1'
#
loop_
_entity.id
_entity.type
_entity.pdbx_description
1 polymer ?
#
loop_
_entity_poly.entity_id
_entity_poly.type
_entity_poly.pdbx_seq_one_letter_code
_entity_poly.pdbx_strand_id
1 'polypeptide(L)'
;MSRKRNKASFGNSKHGNIRLYKRDLVGLYNEDTDKIVKITLDKDDKNQTPKISKIINKWNKRVSSYCRPILNQKFDLIVSANVSTQLCSLASYIVSQVRGSHIYQDNMLQFIHDVSKQHVQQIKKMLSTNGRAVITSEQYEWADPYIHPLAHKTGIYQYVKDPRDMLQIEIQNNIELKKDTVPGRVTEDMLDGVTILERREWIWTFNDGRHYLVKGWVVQGNS
;
A
#
# COMPACT_ATOMS: atom_id res chain seq x y z
N MET A 1 -21.85 4.62 36.62
CA MET A 1 -21.51 3.24 36.21
C MET A 1 -20.14 3.23 35.54
N SER A 2 -19.14 2.67 36.22
CA SER A 2 -17.75 2.60 35.74
C SER A 2 -17.55 1.34 34.90
N ARG A 3 -17.17 1.47 33.63
CA ARG A 3 -16.83 0.34 32.76
C ARG A 3 -15.43 -0.17 33.11
N LYS A 4 -15.37 -1.31 33.82
CA LYS A 4 -14.13 -2.08 34.02
C LYS A 4 -13.57 -2.49 32.66
N ARG A 5 -12.35 -2.06 32.35
CA ARG A 5 -11.58 -2.59 31.22
C ARG A 5 -11.19 -4.03 31.53
N ASN A 6 -11.62 -4.97 30.71
CA ASN A 6 -11.10 -6.33 30.73
C ASN A 6 -9.60 -6.28 30.41
N LYS A 7 -8.76 -6.60 31.40
CA LYS A 7 -7.36 -6.93 31.19
C LYS A 7 -7.33 -8.30 30.51
N ALA A 8 -6.86 -8.35 29.27
CA ALA A 8 -6.52 -9.62 28.64
C ALA A 8 -5.37 -10.25 29.45
N SER A 9 -5.60 -11.43 30.01
CA SER A 9 -4.58 -12.25 30.64
C SER A 9 -3.85 -13.05 29.56
N PHE A 10 -2.56 -12.79 29.37
CA PHE A 10 -1.71 -13.63 28.53
C PHE A 10 -1.28 -14.84 29.35
N GLY A 11 -1.67 -16.04 28.88
CA GLY A 11 -1.25 -17.30 29.47
C GLY A 11 0.25 -17.54 29.24
N ASN A 12 0.93 -17.99 30.29
CA ASN A 12 2.33 -18.42 30.24
C ASN A 12 2.41 -19.84 29.65
N SER A 13 2.74 -19.96 28.37
CA SER A 13 3.28 -21.20 27.80
C SER A 13 4.80 -21.10 27.65
N LYS A 14 5.53 -22.13 28.09
CA LYS A 14 7.00 -22.28 28.03
C LYS A 14 7.53 -22.43 26.58
N HIS A 15 7.30 -21.43 25.74
CA HIS A 15 8.08 -21.17 24.53
C HIS A 15 8.71 -19.79 24.72
N GLY A 16 9.97 -19.60 24.32
CA GLY A 16 10.69 -18.35 24.53
C GLY A 16 9.83 -17.14 24.15
N ASN A 17 9.89 -16.06 24.94
CA ASN A 17 9.07 -14.87 24.72
C ASN A 17 9.36 -14.25 23.34
N ILE A 18 8.64 -14.66 22.30
CA ILE A 18 8.73 -14.08 20.95
C ILE A 18 8.14 -12.68 21.01
N ARG A 19 8.95 -11.65 20.71
CA ARG A 19 8.44 -10.28 20.59
C ARG A 19 7.78 -10.11 19.23
N LEU A 20 6.45 -10.03 19.25
CA LEU A 20 5.62 -9.81 18.07
C LEU A 20 5.29 -8.33 17.89
N TYR A 21 5.39 -7.83 16.66
CA TYR A 21 4.86 -6.53 16.26
C TYR A 21 3.97 -6.64 15.04
N LYS A 22 2.82 -5.96 15.06
CA LYS A 22 1.94 -5.83 13.90
C LYS A 22 1.99 -4.39 13.39
N ARG A 23 2.19 -4.22 12.08
CA ARG A 23 2.24 -2.90 11.46
C ARG A 23 1.68 -2.92 10.05
N ASP A 24 0.60 -2.20 9.84
CA ASP A 24 -0.03 -2.14 8.53
C ASP A 24 0.01 -0.71 7.98
N LEU A 25 0.23 -0.59 6.68
CA LEU A 25 -0.02 0.61 5.90
C LEU A 25 -1.40 0.44 5.24
N VAL A 26 -2.44 0.58 6.07
CA VAL A 26 -3.86 0.48 5.70
C VAL A 26 -4.62 1.67 6.29
N GLY A 27 -5.68 2.11 5.63
CA GLY A 27 -6.67 3.03 6.22
C GLY A 27 -6.24 4.49 6.38
N LEU A 28 -5.28 4.99 5.58
CA LEU A 28 -4.92 6.41 5.56
C LEU A 28 -5.91 7.24 4.72
N TYR A 29 -7.20 7.20 5.09
CA TYR A 29 -8.16 8.22 4.65
C TYR A 29 -7.91 9.49 5.46
N ASN A 30 -7.13 10.42 4.92
CA ASN A 30 -6.85 11.68 5.61
C ASN A 30 -8.01 12.67 5.40
N GLU A 31 -8.42 13.44 6.41
CA GLU A 31 -9.50 14.45 6.34
C GLU A 31 -9.30 15.52 5.24
N ASP A 32 -8.07 15.67 4.75
CA ASP A 32 -7.75 16.54 3.61
C ASP A 32 -8.32 16.03 2.27
N THR A 33 -8.73 14.75 2.21
CA THR A 33 -9.39 14.08 1.08
C THR A 33 -10.64 14.84 0.61
N ASP A 34 -11.57 15.14 1.51
CA ASP A 34 -12.84 15.78 1.18
C ASP A 34 -12.65 17.24 0.71
N LYS A 35 -11.61 17.92 1.19
CA LYS A 35 -11.26 19.28 0.75
C LYS A 35 -10.72 19.29 -0.67
N ILE A 36 -9.98 18.25 -1.07
CA ILE A 36 -9.42 18.16 -2.41
C ILE A 36 -10.51 17.79 -3.42
N VAL A 37 -11.40 16.85 -3.09
CA VAL A 37 -12.57 16.54 -3.93
C VAL A 37 -13.36 17.80 -4.26
N LYS A 38 -13.60 18.68 -3.27
CA LYS A 38 -14.29 19.95 -3.47
C LYS A 38 -13.53 20.92 -4.40
N ILE A 39 -12.20 20.98 -4.32
CA ILE A 39 -11.37 21.82 -5.21
C ILE A 39 -11.33 21.25 -6.64
N THR A 40 -11.32 19.92 -6.78
CA THR A 40 -11.22 19.24 -8.08
C THR A 40 -12.54 19.27 -8.86
N LEU A 41 -13.69 19.27 -8.17
CA LEU A 41 -15.01 19.36 -8.80
C LEU A 41 -15.36 20.76 -9.33
N ASP A 42 -14.62 21.80 -8.92
CA ASP A 42 -14.78 23.17 -9.44
C ASP A 42 -14.02 23.33 -10.77
N LYS A 43 -14.68 22.91 -11.86
CA LYS A 43 -14.10 22.87 -13.22
C LYS A 43 -13.76 24.25 -13.79
N ASP A 44 -14.31 25.31 -13.21
CA ASP A 44 -14.13 26.69 -13.68
C ASP A 44 -12.99 27.42 -12.95
N ASP A 45 -12.38 26.80 -11.93
CA ASP A 45 -11.28 27.38 -11.17
C ASP A 45 -9.95 27.33 -11.94
N LYS A 46 -9.55 28.47 -12.52
CA LYS A 46 -8.26 28.65 -13.20
C LYS A 46 -7.04 28.42 -12.30
N ASN A 47 -7.20 28.39 -10.97
CA ASN A 47 -6.15 28.15 -9.98
C ASN A 47 -6.13 26.71 -9.41
N GLN A 48 -6.87 25.78 -10.01
CA GLN A 48 -6.90 24.39 -9.59
C GLN A 48 -5.49 23.76 -9.52
N THR A 49 -4.69 24.00 -10.55
CA THR A 49 -3.30 23.51 -10.71
C THR A 49 -2.38 23.90 -9.53
N PRO A 50 -2.19 25.19 -9.18
CA PRO A 50 -1.36 25.57 -8.03
C PRO A 50 -1.94 25.13 -6.68
N LYS A 51 -3.27 24.99 -6.54
CA LYS A 51 -3.90 24.46 -5.31
C LYS A 51 -3.55 22.98 -5.10
N ILE A 52 -3.66 22.16 -6.14
CA ILE A 52 -3.31 20.73 -6.10
C ILE A 52 -1.82 20.53 -5.86
N SER A 53 -0.96 21.31 -6.53
CA SER A 53 0.49 21.30 -6.30
C SER A 53 0.85 21.57 -4.83
N LYS A 54 0.21 22.56 -4.18
CA LYS A 54 0.43 22.84 -2.75
C LYS A 54 0.08 21.65 -1.86
N ILE A 55 -0.97 20.91 -2.20
CA ILE A 55 -1.44 19.76 -1.43
C ILE A 55 -0.48 18.57 -1.58
N ILE A 56 -0.08 18.24 -2.82
CA ILE A 56 0.92 17.19 -3.08
C ILE A 56 2.25 17.55 -2.39
N ASN A 57 2.69 18.81 -2.47
CA ASN A 57 3.88 19.27 -1.77
C ASN A 57 3.75 19.15 -0.23
N LYS A 58 2.58 19.41 0.33
CA LYS A 58 2.30 19.19 1.76
C LYS A 58 2.38 17.71 2.12
N TRP A 59 1.90 16.82 1.25
CA TRP A 59 2.01 15.37 1.43
C TRP A 59 3.47 14.91 1.35
N ASN A 60 4.23 15.32 0.34
CA ASN A 60 5.66 15.02 0.19
C ASN A 60 6.47 15.47 1.42
N LYS A 61 6.18 16.66 1.96
CA LYS A 61 6.83 17.13 3.20
C LYS A 61 6.45 16.32 4.45
N ARG A 62 5.37 15.53 4.39
CA ARG A 62 4.80 14.77 5.51
C ARG A 62 4.95 13.26 5.37
N VAL A 63 5.66 12.74 4.36
CA VAL A 63 5.88 11.29 4.15
C VAL A 63 6.28 10.59 5.45
N SER A 64 7.21 11.18 6.20
CA SER A 64 7.67 10.66 7.49
C SER A 64 6.60 10.57 8.58
N SER A 65 5.58 11.44 8.54
CA SER A 65 4.47 11.43 9.49
C SER A 65 3.39 10.39 9.16
N TYR A 66 3.29 9.96 7.90
CA TYR A 66 2.38 8.88 7.49
C TYR A 66 2.87 7.52 7.97
N CYS A 67 4.18 7.35 8.07
CA CYS A 67 4.78 6.19 8.72
C CYS A 67 4.88 6.44 10.25
N ARG A 68 4.15 5.66 11.06
CA ARG A 68 4.33 5.67 12.53
C ARG A 68 5.82 5.60 12.91
N PRO A 69 6.26 6.29 13.97
CA PRO A 69 7.67 6.34 14.35
C PRO A 69 8.26 4.95 14.57
N ILE A 70 9.55 4.82 14.29
CA ILE A 70 10.33 3.62 14.59
C ILE A 70 10.35 3.44 16.11
N LEU A 71 10.04 2.24 16.57
CA LEU A 71 10.24 1.89 17.97
C LEU A 71 11.71 1.57 18.20
N ASN A 72 12.30 2.06 19.29
CA ASN A 72 13.68 1.72 19.70
C ASN A 72 13.80 0.27 20.23
N GLN A 73 12.89 -0.61 19.82
CA GLN A 73 12.80 -2.01 20.21
C GLN A 73 12.97 -2.89 18.98
N LYS A 74 13.65 -4.02 19.17
CA LYS A 74 13.80 -5.05 18.16
C LYS A 74 12.77 -6.16 18.39
N PHE A 75 12.24 -6.73 17.31
CA PHE A 75 11.21 -7.74 17.33
C PHE A 75 11.66 -9.00 16.61
N ASP A 76 11.22 -10.15 17.14
CA ASP A 76 11.58 -11.47 16.63
C ASP A 76 10.62 -11.92 15.52
N LEU A 77 9.39 -11.40 15.55
CA LEU A 77 8.40 -11.57 14.50
C LEU A 77 7.69 -10.24 14.22
N ILE A 78 7.63 -9.84 12.96
CA ILE A 78 6.82 -8.70 12.50
C ILE A 78 5.82 -9.19 11.45
N VAL A 79 4.57 -8.78 11.56
CA VAL A 79 3.56 -9.00 10.51
C VAL A 79 3.11 -7.66 9.95
N SER A 80 3.15 -7.53 8.63
CA SER A 80 2.81 -6.29 7.95
C SER A 80 2.02 -6.49 6.67
N ALA A 81 0.92 -5.74 6.55
CA ALA A 81 0.23 -5.53 5.29
C ALA A 81 0.48 -4.12 4.75
N ASN A 82 0.85 -4.03 3.47
CA ASN A 82 1.07 -2.79 2.74
C ASN A 82 -0.02 -2.64 1.67
N VAL A 83 -1.07 -1.88 1.98
CA VAL A 83 -2.19 -1.66 1.05
C VAL A 83 -2.11 -0.26 0.48
N SER A 84 -1.15 -0.05 -0.43
CA SER A 84 -0.86 1.25 -1.01
C SER A 84 -2.02 1.81 -1.83
N THR A 85 -2.89 0.99 -2.42
CA THR A 85 -4.13 1.42 -3.09
C THR A 85 -5.01 2.28 -2.18
N GLN A 86 -5.04 2.01 -0.87
CA GLN A 86 -5.77 2.83 0.09
C GLN A 86 -5.12 4.19 0.36
N LEU A 87 -3.82 4.37 0.07
CA LEU A 87 -3.18 5.69 0.03
C LEU A 87 -3.64 6.52 -1.17
N CYS A 88 -4.14 5.85 -2.21
CA CYS A 88 -4.27 6.42 -3.56
C CYS A 88 -5.69 6.55 -4.05
N SER A 89 -6.66 5.81 -3.50
CA SER A 89 -8.05 5.72 -4.02
C SER A 89 -8.67 7.08 -4.37
N LEU A 90 -8.29 8.14 -3.65
CA LEU A 90 -8.69 9.50 -3.94
C LEU A 90 -7.74 10.26 -4.88
N ALA A 91 -6.44 10.03 -4.77
CA ALA A 91 -5.40 10.75 -5.46
C ALA A 91 -5.39 10.42 -6.97
N SER A 92 -5.63 9.15 -7.32
CA SER A 92 -5.88 8.68 -8.69
C SER A 92 -7.14 9.30 -9.30
N TYR A 93 -8.21 9.48 -8.51
CA TYR A 93 -9.40 10.24 -8.93
C TYR A 93 -9.04 11.70 -9.22
N ILE A 94 -8.30 12.38 -8.33
CA ILE A 94 -7.88 13.78 -8.46
C ILE A 94 -7.05 14.01 -9.73
N VAL A 95 -6.02 13.19 -9.97
CA VAL A 95 -5.12 13.34 -11.12
C VAL A 95 -5.86 13.12 -12.44
N SER A 96 -6.85 12.21 -12.48
CA SER A 96 -7.63 11.94 -13.70
C SER A 96 -8.47 13.13 -14.19
N GLN A 97 -8.75 14.12 -13.32
CA GLN A 97 -9.66 15.23 -13.60
C GLN A 97 -8.95 16.56 -13.93
N VAL A 98 -7.62 16.64 -13.84
CA VAL A 98 -6.86 17.91 -13.97
C VAL A 98 -6.21 18.03 -15.36
N ARG A 99 -6.30 19.21 -15.99
CA ARG A 99 -5.57 19.48 -17.26
C ARG A 99 -4.05 19.51 -17.02
N GLY A 100 -3.27 18.79 -17.85
CA GLY A 100 -1.82 18.65 -17.66
C GLY A 100 -1.43 17.64 -16.56
N SER A 101 -2.27 16.63 -16.35
CA SER A 101 -2.25 15.68 -15.23
C SER A 101 -0.97 14.85 -15.07
N HIS A 102 -0.15 14.67 -16.11
CA HIS A 102 0.99 13.75 -16.05
C HIS A 102 2.02 14.11 -14.97
N ILE A 103 2.36 15.39 -14.82
CA ILE A 103 3.32 15.83 -13.78
C ILE A 103 2.76 15.58 -12.37
N TYR A 104 1.45 15.72 -12.18
CA TYR A 104 0.80 15.47 -10.89
C TYR A 104 0.67 13.98 -10.61
N GLN A 105 0.42 13.20 -11.65
CA GLN A 105 0.47 11.75 -11.60
C GLN A 105 1.83 11.28 -11.12
N ASP A 106 2.91 11.70 -11.78
CA ASP A 106 4.27 11.26 -11.46
C ASP A 106 4.68 11.63 -10.02
N ASN A 107 4.42 12.87 -9.59
CA ASN A 107 4.73 13.30 -8.22
C ASN A 107 3.94 12.55 -7.15
N MET A 108 2.70 12.19 -7.45
CA MET A 108 1.85 11.41 -6.56
C MET A 108 2.29 9.95 -6.52
N LEU A 109 2.58 9.34 -7.66
CA LEU A 109 3.14 8.00 -7.74
C LEU A 109 4.44 7.91 -6.93
N GLN A 110 5.30 8.93 -7.04
CA GLN A 110 6.52 9.04 -6.24
C GLN A 110 6.22 9.15 -4.74
N PHE A 111 5.27 9.99 -4.32
CA PHE A 111 4.84 10.10 -2.92
C PHE A 111 4.44 8.74 -2.34
N ILE A 112 3.57 8.02 -3.05
CA ILE A 112 3.04 6.71 -2.62
C ILE A 112 4.19 5.70 -2.50
N HIS A 113 5.05 5.66 -3.51
CA HIS A 113 6.25 4.84 -3.50
C HIS A 113 7.16 5.15 -2.30
N ASP A 114 7.39 6.43 -1.98
CA ASP A 114 8.24 6.85 -0.88
C ASP A 114 7.67 6.47 0.49
N VAL A 115 6.35 6.56 0.68
CA VAL A 115 5.69 6.10 1.92
C VAL A 115 5.85 4.58 2.08
N SER A 116 5.58 3.79 1.04
CA SER A 116 5.74 2.34 1.08
C SER A 116 7.19 1.93 1.33
N LYS A 117 8.14 2.56 0.63
CA LYS A 117 9.58 2.32 0.82
C LYS A 117 10.01 2.65 2.24
N GLN A 118 9.57 3.78 2.79
CA GLN A 118 9.86 4.14 4.17
C GLN A 118 9.24 3.13 5.16
N HIS A 119 8.00 2.70 4.94
CA HIS A 119 7.33 1.69 5.77
C HIS A 119 8.12 0.37 5.81
N VAL A 120 8.53 -0.15 4.65
CA VAL A 120 9.37 -1.36 4.54
C VAL A 120 10.73 -1.17 5.24
N GLN A 121 11.37 -0.02 5.05
CA GLN A 121 12.63 0.29 5.74
C GLN A 121 12.47 0.32 7.27
N GLN A 122 11.35 0.83 7.79
CA GLN A 122 11.10 0.83 9.23
C GLN A 122 10.90 -0.59 9.78
N ILE A 123 10.18 -1.45 9.06
CA ILE A 123 10.04 -2.87 9.43
C ILE A 123 11.40 -3.52 9.55
N LYS A 124 12.25 -3.36 8.52
CA LYS A 124 13.63 -3.86 8.52
C LYS A 124 14.43 -3.37 9.72
N LYS A 125 14.35 -2.07 10.02
CA LYS A 125 15.05 -1.47 11.18
C LYS A 125 14.54 -2.00 12.52
N MET A 126 13.32 -2.50 12.60
CA MET A 126 12.74 -3.07 13.83
C MET A 126 12.97 -4.57 13.96
N LEU A 127 13.51 -5.26 12.96
CA LEU A 127 13.87 -6.68 13.06
C LEU A 127 15.09 -6.88 13.98
N SER A 128 15.00 -7.88 14.87
CA SER A 128 16.15 -8.43 15.58
C SER A 128 17.04 -9.24 14.65
N THR A 129 18.27 -9.51 15.08
CA THR A 129 19.15 -10.49 14.40
C THR A 129 18.42 -11.84 14.33
N ASN A 130 18.30 -12.41 13.13
CA ASN A 130 17.50 -13.62 12.84
C ASN A 130 15.98 -13.49 13.06
N GLY A 131 15.49 -12.29 13.42
CA GLY A 131 14.07 -12.00 13.45
C GLY A 131 13.45 -12.11 12.06
N ARG A 132 12.18 -12.48 12.00
CA ARG A 132 11.45 -12.66 10.74
C ARG A 132 10.36 -11.61 10.56
N ALA A 133 10.14 -11.16 9.34
CA ALA A 133 8.95 -10.40 8.99
C ALA A 133 8.14 -11.12 7.91
N VAL A 134 6.82 -11.11 8.07
CA VAL A 134 5.87 -11.40 7.01
C VAL A 134 5.40 -10.06 6.46
N ILE A 135 5.73 -9.76 5.22
CA ILE A 135 5.34 -8.53 4.53
C ILE A 135 4.42 -8.92 3.38
N THR A 136 3.28 -8.26 3.26
CA THR A 136 2.31 -8.50 2.18
C THR A 136 1.99 -7.18 1.47
N SER A 137 1.73 -7.22 0.17
CA SER A 137 1.36 -6.04 -0.63
C SER A 137 0.54 -6.44 -1.84
N GLU A 138 -0.53 -5.70 -2.16
CA GLU A 138 -1.10 -5.80 -3.50
C GLU A 138 -0.04 -5.46 -4.56
N GLN A 139 -0.08 -6.20 -5.66
CA GLN A 139 0.76 -6.04 -6.83
C GLN A 139 -0.04 -5.45 -7.99
N TYR A 140 -1.28 -5.91 -8.12
CA TYR A 140 -2.24 -5.52 -9.14
C TYR A 140 -3.63 -5.39 -8.51
N GLU A 141 -4.41 -4.46 -9.02
CA GLU A 141 -5.83 -4.26 -8.72
C GLU A 141 -6.58 -4.21 -10.05
N TRP A 142 -7.68 -4.94 -10.18
CA TRP A 142 -8.58 -4.84 -11.33
C TRP A 142 -10.00 -5.14 -10.92
N ALA A 143 -10.95 -4.66 -11.72
CA ALA A 143 -12.35 -5.03 -11.61
C ALA A 143 -13.00 -4.89 -12.96
N ASP A 144 -14.14 -5.55 -13.13
CA ASP A 144 -14.99 -5.34 -14.30
C ASP A 144 -15.55 -3.91 -14.29
N PRO A 145 -15.23 -3.06 -15.30
CA PRO A 145 -15.69 -1.68 -15.34
C PRO A 145 -17.21 -1.57 -15.50
N TYR A 146 -17.90 -2.62 -15.94
CA TYR A 146 -19.36 -2.68 -16.01
C TYR A 146 -20.00 -3.02 -14.66
N ILE A 147 -19.22 -3.50 -13.68
CA ILE A 147 -19.67 -3.86 -12.33
C ILE A 147 -19.22 -2.82 -11.30
N HIS A 148 -18.01 -2.25 -11.45
CA HIS A 148 -17.44 -1.33 -10.48
C HIS A 148 -16.98 -0.01 -11.13
N PRO A 149 -17.74 1.10 -10.99
CA PRO A 149 -17.47 2.37 -11.70
C PRO A 149 -16.21 3.10 -11.21
N LEU A 150 -15.71 2.75 -10.02
CA LEU A 150 -14.45 3.26 -9.46
C LEU A 150 -13.27 2.30 -9.67
N ALA A 151 -13.46 1.23 -10.45
CA ALA A 151 -12.33 0.45 -10.93
C ALA A 151 -11.48 1.44 -11.70
N HIS A 152 -10.32 1.80 -11.16
CA HIS A 152 -9.39 2.62 -11.91
C HIS A 152 -9.20 1.96 -13.27
N LYS A 153 -9.04 2.77 -14.31
CA LYS A 153 -8.77 2.34 -15.69
C LYS A 153 -7.43 1.59 -15.81
N THR A 154 -7.13 0.66 -14.92
CA THR A 154 -6.09 -0.34 -15.11
C THR A 154 -6.59 -1.19 -16.27
N GLY A 155 -5.90 -1.15 -17.41
CA GLY A 155 -6.25 -1.97 -18.58
C GLY A 155 -6.26 -3.47 -18.29
N ILE A 156 -5.82 -3.88 -17.09
CA ILE A 156 -5.74 -5.25 -16.57
C ILE A 156 -6.97 -6.09 -16.86
N TYR A 157 -8.19 -5.57 -16.63
CA TYR A 157 -9.43 -6.33 -16.88
C TYR A 157 -9.57 -6.81 -18.34
N GLN A 158 -8.92 -6.12 -19.29
CA GLN A 158 -8.91 -6.56 -20.70
C GLN A 158 -8.06 -7.82 -20.92
N TYR A 159 -7.11 -8.10 -20.02
CA TYR A 159 -6.22 -9.25 -20.09
C TYR A 159 -6.65 -10.40 -19.17
N VAL A 160 -7.39 -10.10 -18.10
CA VAL A 160 -7.75 -11.06 -17.05
C VAL A 160 -9.27 -11.13 -16.93
N LYS A 161 -9.86 -12.16 -17.54
CA LYS A 161 -11.31 -12.46 -17.43
C LYS A 161 -11.62 -13.37 -16.25
N ASP A 162 -10.84 -14.44 -16.07
CA ASP A 162 -10.87 -15.24 -14.84
C ASP A 162 -9.80 -14.68 -13.88
N PRO A 163 -10.15 -14.30 -12.64
CA PRO A 163 -9.18 -13.81 -11.66
C PRO A 163 -7.98 -14.74 -11.43
N ARG A 164 -8.13 -16.05 -11.65
CA ARG A 164 -7.05 -17.05 -11.52
C ARG A 164 -5.96 -16.86 -12.57
N ASP A 165 -6.29 -16.31 -13.74
CA ASP A 165 -5.32 -16.08 -14.82
C ASP A 165 -4.21 -15.13 -14.38
N MET A 166 -4.48 -14.22 -13.43
CA MET A 166 -3.48 -13.30 -12.90
C MET A 166 -2.32 -14.00 -12.15
N LEU A 167 -2.46 -15.28 -11.77
CA LEU A 167 -1.36 -16.05 -11.20
C LEU A 167 -0.33 -16.51 -12.25
N GLN A 168 -0.62 -16.38 -13.55
CA GLN A 168 0.29 -16.74 -14.63
C GLN A 168 1.35 -15.65 -14.84
N ILE A 169 2.63 -16.04 -14.83
CA ILE A 169 3.77 -15.11 -14.91
C ILE A 169 3.76 -14.35 -16.24
N GLU A 170 3.33 -14.96 -17.33
CA GLU A 170 3.25 -14.34 -18.66
C GLU A 170 2.26 -13.17 -18.68
N ILE A 171 1.13 -13.31 -17.99
CA ILE A 171 0.12 -12.26 -17.86
C ILE A 171 0.67 -11.10 -17.02
N GLN A 172 1.31 -11.42 -15.89
CA GLN A 172 1.95 -10.41 -15.05
C GLN A 172 3.01 -9.63 -15.83
N ASN A 173 3.91 -10.31 -16.57
CA ASN A 173 4.92 -9.66 -17.41
C ASN A 173 4.31 -8.72 -18.46
N ASN A 174 3.20 -9.12 -19.10
CA ASN A 174 2.51 -8.27 -20.07
C ASN A 174 1.92 -7.00 -19.44
N ILE A 175 1.44 -7.09 -18.20
CA ILE A 175 0.93 -5.96 -17.43
C ILE A 175 2.08 -5.03 -17.01
N GLU A 176 3.19 -5.59 -16.55
CA GLU A 176 4.41 -4.86 -16.17
C GLU A 176 4.96 -4.02 -17.34
N LEU A 177 5.02 -4.61 -18.55
CA LEU A 177 5.45 -3.91 -19.77
C LEU A 177 4.59 -2.67 -20.08
N LYS A 178 3.31 -2.71 -19.71
CA LYS A 178 2.36 -1.61 -19.90
C LYS A 178 2.36 -0.61 -18.74
N LYS A 179 3.11 -0.89 -17.67
CA LYS A 179 3.18 -0.12 -16.44
C LYS A 179 1.81 0.04 -15.75
N ASP A 180 0.91 -0.91 -15.99
CA ASP A 180 -0.41 -0.98 -15.36
C ASP A 180 -0.30 -1.63 -13.97
N THR A 181 0.49 -1.05 -13.06
CA THR A 181 0.82 -1.63 -11.76
C THR A 181 0.28 -0.78 -10.61
N VAL A 182 0.12 -1.40 -9.43
CA VAL A 182 -0.26 -0.65 -8.22
C VAL A 182 0.90 0.25 -7.79
N PRO A 183 0.70 1.57 -7.70
CA PRO A 183 1.72 2.49 -7.20
C PRO A 183 2.11 2.17 -5.75
N GLY A 184 3.41 2.19 -5.47
CA GLY A 184 3.96 1.89 -4.15
C GLY A 184 3.65 0.48 -3.62
N ARG A 185 3.36 -0.47 -4.50
CA ARG A 185 3.47 -1.89 -4.15
C ARG A 185 4.87 -2.21 -3.63
N VAL A 186 4.98 -3.14 -2.69
CA VAL A 186 6.28 -3.67 -2.27
C VAL A 186 6.85 -4.51 -3.41
N THR A 187 8.08 -4.22 -3.79
CA THR A 187 8.88 -4.94 -4.78
C THR A 187 10.13 -5.51 -4.11
N GLU A 188 10.81 -6.45 -4.77
CA GLU A 188 11.97 -7.13 -4.15
C GLU A 188 13.16 -6.20 -3.90
N ASP A 189 13.34 -5.15 -4.69
CA ASP A 189 14.34 -4.10 -4.46
C ASP A 189 14.09 -3.31 -3.18
N MET A 190 12.82 -3.17 -2.74
CA MET A 190 12.52 -2.57 -1.42
C MET A 190 12.94 -3.47 -0.26
N LEU A 191 13.05 -4.78 -0.51
CA LEU A 191 13.47 -5.81 0.43
C LEU A 191 14.99 -6.08 0.38
N ASP A 192 15.77 -5.23 -0.28
CA ASP A 192 17.23 -5.33 -0.25
C ASP A 192 17.78 -5.33 1.19
N GLY A 193 18.90 -6.00 1.45
CA GLY A 193 19.53 -6.07 2.78
C GLY A 193 18.78 -6.91 3.81
N VAL A 194 17.77 -7.70 3.40
CA VAL A 194 17.24 -8.83 4.17
C VAL A 194 17.25 -10.09 3.31
N THR A 195 17.25 -11.25 3.96
CA THR A 195 17.18 -12.53 3.25
C THR A 195 15.71 -12.90 3.02
N ILE A 196 15.29 -13.09 1.76
CA ILE A 196 13.95 -13.60 1.43
C ILE A 196 13.95 -15.12 1.59
N LEU A 197 13.17 -15.64 2.53
CA LEU A 197 13.05 -17.07 2.82
C LEU A 197 11.95 -17.73 2.00
N GLU A 198 10.81 -17.04 1.84
CA GLU A 198 9.64 -17.58 1.14
C GLU A 198 8.88 -16.47 0.42
N ARG A 199 8.27 -16.85 -0.71
CA ARG A 199 7.37 -16.00 -1.50
C ARG A 199 6.06 -16.74 -1.73
N ARG A 200 4.95 -16.03 -1.61
CA ARG A 200 3.61 -16.54 -1.91
C ARG A 200 2.79 -15.48 -2.60
N GLU A 201 1.88 -15.92 -3.47
CA GLU A 201 0.95 -15.05 -4.16
C GLU A 201 -0.47 -15.60 -3.99
N TRP A 202 -1.45 -14.71 -3.88
CA TRP A 202 -2.85 -15.08 -3.76
C TRP A 202 -3.74 -14.04 -4.40
N ILE A 203 -4.92 -14.48 -4.82
CA ILE A 203 -5.95 -13.63 -5.37
C ILE A 203 -6.95 -13.30 -4.26
N TRP A 204 -7.14 -12.02 -3.97
CA TRP A 204 -8.27 -11.55 -3.17
C TRP A 204 -9.40 -11.13 -4.11
N THR A 205 -10.59 -11.67 -3.86
CA THR A 205 -11.81 -11.34 -4.61
C THR A 205 -12.84 -10.81 -3.63
N PHE A 206 -13.41 -9.65 -3.95
CA PHE A 206 -14.38 -8.95 -3.12
C PHE A 206 -15.77 -9.00 -3.76
N ASN A 207 -16.81 -8.89 -2.92
CA ASN A 207 -18.20 -8.97 -3.35
C ASN A 207 -18.64 -7.82 -4.27
N ASP A 208 -17.87 -6.72 -4.31
CA ASP A 208 -18.11 -5.57 -5.18
C ASP A 208 -17.44 -5.73 -6.56
N GLY A 209 -16.94 -6.92 -6.88
CA GLY A 209 -16.31 -7.23 -8.17
C GLY A 209 -14.85 -6.80 -8.27
N ARG A 210 -14.24 -6.27 -7.20
CA ARG A 210 -12.81 -5.97 -7.18
C ARG A 210 -11.97 -7.20 -6.91
N HIS A 211 -10.84 -7.27 -7.59
CA HIS A 211 -9.85 -8.31 -7.46
C HIS A 211 -8.46 -7.71 -7.26
N TYR A 212 -7.65 -8.39 -6.46
CA TYR A 212 -6.26 -8.02 -6.22
C TYR A 212 -5.39 -9.26 -6.32
N LEU A 213 -4.23 -9.14 -6.98
CA LEU A 213 -3.14 -10.06 -6.77
C LEU A 213 -2.31 -9.48 -5.64
N VAL A 214 -2.16 -10.26 -4.57
CA VAL A 214 -1.37 -9.88 -3.43
C VAL A 214 -0.20 -10.83 -3.32
N LYS A 215 0.98 -10.26 -3.07
CA LYS A 215 2.21 -11.01 -2.86
C LYS A 215 2.66 -10.87 -1.41
N GLY A 216 3.16 -11.96 -0.87
CA GLY A 216 3.71 -12.07 0.45
C GLY A 216 5.16 -12.54 0.42
N TRP A 217 5.96 -11.98 1.31
CA TRP A 217 7.34 -12.36 1.54
C TRP A 217 7.54 -12.69 3.01
N VAL A 218 8.20 -13.81 3.27
CA VAL A 218 8.83 -14.07 4.56
C VAL A 218 10.29 -13.64 4.43
N VAL A 219 10.70 -12.64 5.20
CA VAL A 219 12.07 -12.13 5.20
C VAL A 219 12.72 -12.31 6.56
N GLN A 220 14.04 -12.43 6.57
CA GLN A 220 14.85 -12.54 7.78
C GLN A 220 15.85 -11.38 7.84
N GLY A 221 15.96 -10.77 9.02
CA GLY A 221 16.97 -9.76 9.30
C GLY A 221 18.38 -10.35 9.13
N ASN A 222 19.19 -9.70 8.29
CA ASN A 222 20.60 -10.06 8.14
C ASN A 222 21.37 -9.68 9.42
N SER A 223 22.45 -10.42 9.69
CA SER A 223 23.34 -10.19 10.83
C SER A 223 24.24 -8.97 10.61
#